data_AF-A0A8H8X091-F1
#
_entry.id   AF-A0A8H8X091-F1
#
_cell.length_a   1.000
_cell.length_b   1.000
_cell.length_c   1.000
_cell.angle_alpha   90.00
_cell.angle_beta   90.00
_cell.angle_gamma   90.00
#
_symmetry.space_group_name_H-M   'P 1'
#
loop_
_entity.id
_entity.type
_entity.pdbx_description
1 polymer ?
#
loop_
_entity_poly.entity_id
_entity_poly.type
_entity_poly.pdbx_seq_one_letter_code
_entity_poly.pdbx_strand_id
1 'polypeptide(L)' 'MVRERRRADLDGWIEKAGDSLLGSFAAGLVKDRAAVAAALTELWSNGQTEGQITRLKLVKRQMSGCANLDLLEVRLIGAA' A
#
# COMPACT_ATOMS: atom_id res chain seq x y z
N MET A 1 14.76 -10.81 -0.60
CA MET A 1 13.34 -11.21 -0.74
C MET A 1 12.52 -10.26 -1.60
N VAL A 2 12.02 -9.11 -1.10
CA VAL A 2 11.05 -8.26 -1.83
C VAL A 2 11.61 -7.65 -3.12
N ARG A 3 12.78 -6.99 -3.05
CA ARG A 3 13.45 -6.41 -4.23
C ARG A 3 13.81 -7.44 -5.31
N GLU A 4 14.16 -8.65 -4.88
CA GLU A 4 14.53 -9.76 -5.75
C GLU A 4 13.33 -10.66 -6.09
N ARG A 5 12.13 -10.29 -5.63
CA ARG A 5 10.87 -10.99 -5.92
C ARG A 5 10.87 -12.48 -5.55
N ARG A 6 11.61 -12.85 -4.49
CA ARG A 6 11.74 -14.24 -4.02
C ARG A 6 10.53 -14.67 -3.20
N ARG A 7 9.45 -15.09 -3.87
CA ARG A 7 8.21 -15.59 -3.23
C ARG A 7 8.46 -16.76 -2.26
N ALA A 8 9.37 -17.67 -2.60
CA ALA A 8 9.63 -18.87 -1.79
C ALA A 8 10.10 -18.56 -0.37
N ASP A 9 10.74 -17.40 -0.16
CA ASP A 9 11.26 -16.98 1.14
C ASP A 9 10.16 -16.38 2.05
N LEU A 10 8.97 -16.08 1.51
CA LEU A 10 7.93 -15.30 2.18
C LEU A 10 7.41 -15.97 3.44
N ASP A 11 7.02 -17.24 3.34
CA ASP A 11 6.39 -17.95 4.47
C ASP A 11 7.37 -18.12 5.63
N GLY A 12 8.62 -18.53 5.34
CA GLY A 12 9.67 -18.66 6.36
C GLY A 12 10.09 -17.32 6.98
N TRP A 13 9.92 -16.21 6.26
CA TRP A 13 10.10 -14.87 6.84
C TRP A 13 8.94 -14.48 7.75
N ILE A 14 7.69 -14.75 7.34
CA ILE A 14 6.49 -14.46 8.14
C ILE A 14 6.51 -15.24 9.46
N GLU A 15 6.90 -16.50 9.45
CA GLU A 15 7.03 -17.33 10.65
C GLU A 15 8.03 -16.70 11.65
N LYS A 16 9.24 -16.38 11.18
CA LYS A 16 10.26 -15.73 12.02
C LYS A 16 9.82 -14.36 12.53
N ALA A 17 9.09 -13.60 11.72
CA ALA A 17 8.55 -12.30 12.11
C ALA A 17 7.44 -12.46 13.17
N GLY A 18 6.69 -13.55 13.13
CA GLY A 18 5.65 -13.93 14.11
C GLY A 18 6.18 -13.97 15.54
N ASP A 19 7.37 -14.53 15.75
CA ASP A 19 8.02 -14.68 17.06
C ASP A 19 8.78 -13.41 17.52
N SER A 20 8.71 -12.33 16.75
CA SER A 20 9.43 -11.09 17.01
C SER A 20 8.49 -9.94 17.42
N LEU A 21 9.05 -8.74 17.62
CA LEU A 21 8.27 -7.50 17.80
C LEU A 21 7.36 -7.17 16.60
N LEU A 22 7.54 -7.85 15.46
CA LEU A 22 6.72 -7.71 14.26
C LEU A 22 5.54 -8.69 14.21
N GLY A 23 5.24 -9.43 15.28
CA GLY A 23 4.21 -10.47 15.25
C GLY A 23 2.83 -9.99 14.79
N SER A 24 2.41 -8.79 15.19
CA SER A 24 1.13 -8.20 14.72
C SER A 24 1.15 -7.86 13.23
N PHE A 25 2.29 -7.41 12.70
CA PHE A 25 2.48 -7.15 11.28
C PHE A 25 2.48 -8.46 10.47
N ALA A 26 3.18 -9.49 10.96
CA ALA A 26 3.19 -10.83 10.36
C ALA A 26 1.77 -11.41 10.29
N ALA A 27 0.98 -11.27 11.36
CA ALA A 27 -0.42 -11.69 11.36
C ALA A 27 -1.28 -10.95 10.31
N GLY A 28 -1.00 -9.67 10.07
CA GLY A 28 -1.61 -8.92 8.96
C GLY A 28 -1.24 -9.48 7.59
N LEU A 29 0.04 -9.78 7.36
CA LEU A 29 0.51 -10.38 6.11
C LEU A 29 -0.08 -11.77 5.85
N VAL A 30 -0.34 -12.56 6.90
CA VAL A 30 -1.01 -13.86 6.77
C VAL A 30 -2.45 -13.67 6.27
N LYS A 31 -3.18 -12.68 6.77
CA LYS A 31 -4.54 -12.37 6.30
C LYS A 31 -4.54 -11.98 4.82
N ASP A 32 -3.55 -11.21 4.40
CA ASP A 32 -3.40 -10.71 3.02
C ASP A 32 -2.45 -11.56 2.15
N ARG A 33 -2.19 -12.82 2.53
CA ARG A 33 -1.13 -13.66 1.93
C ARG A 33 -1.22 -13.75 0.42
N ALA A 34 -2.42 -13.87 -0.14
CA ALA A 34 -2.63 -13.94 -1.59
C ALA A 34 -2.16 -12.66 -2.29
N ALA A 35 -2.52 -11.49 -1.75
CA ALA A 35 -2.12 -10.20 -2.29
C ALA A 35 -0.60 -9.98 -2.16
N VAL A 36 0.00 -10.36 -1.02
CA VAL A 36 1.45 -10.25 -0.81
C VAL A 36 2.23 -11.18 -1.74
N ALA A 37 1.75 -12.42 -1.93
CA ALA A 37 2.35 -13.35 -2.88
C ALA A 37 2.26 -12.83 -4.32
N ALA A 38 1.10 -12.29 -4.72
CA ALA A 38 0.91 -11.67 -6.03
C ALA A 38 1.84 -10.47 -6.22
N ALA A 39 2.04 -9.63 -5.20
CA ALA A 39 2.98 -8.51 -5.26
C ALA A 39 4.43 -8.95 -5.52
N LEU A 40 4.81 -10.19 -5.15
CA LEU A 40 6.12 -10.76 -5.44
C LEU A 40 6.18 -11.45 -6.82
N THR A 41 5.08 -11.98 -7.35
CA THR A 41 5.08 -12.72 -8.64
C THR A 41 4.66 -11.90 -9.85
N GLU A 42 3.75 -10.95 -9.69
CA GLU A 42 3.16 -10.17 -10.78
C GLU A 42 4.01 -8.97 -11.18
N LEU A 43 4.19 -8.76 -12.48
CA LEU A 43 4.95 -7.62 -13.00
C LEU A 43 4.28 -6.27 -12.65
N TRP A 44 2.97 -6.29 -12.42
CA TRP A 44 2.15 -5.13 -12.09
C TRP A 44 2.23 -4.82 -10.59
N SER A 45 2.18 -3.53 -10.24
CA SER A 45 2.18 -3.09 -8.85
C SER A 45 1.08 -2.06 -8.62
N ASN A 46 0.56 -2.01 -7.39
CA ASN A 46 -0.37 -0.96 -6.96
C ASN A 46 0.30 0.41 -6.77
N GLY A 47 1.58 0.57 -7.14
CA GLY A 47 2.35 1.80 -6.89
C GLY A 47 1.73 3.05 -7.54
N GLN A 48 1.18 2.93 -8.75
CA GLN A 48 0.49 4.05 -9.40
C GLN A 48 -0.77 4.45 -8.63
N THR A 49 -1.60 3.47 -8.25
CA THR A 49 -2.82 3.69 -7.46
C THR A 49 -2.51 4.32 -6.11
N GLU A 50 -1.55 3.76 -5.37
CA GLU A 50 -1.11 4.30 -4.07
C GLU A 50 -0.49 5.70 -4.20
N GLY A 51 0.20 5.98 -5.31
CA GLY A 51 0.71 7.30 -5.65
C GLY A 51 -0.41 8.33 -5.81
N GLN A 52 -1.47 8.00 -6.56
CA GLN A 52 -2.64 8.87 -6.72
C GLN A 52 -3.38 9.08 -5.38
N ILE A 53 -3.54 8.02 -4.59
CA ILE A 53 -4.14 8.11 -3.25
C ILE A 53 -3.30 9.02 -2.33
N THR A 54 -1.97 8.91 -2.41
CA THR A 54 -1.06 9.76 -1.63
C THR A 54 -1.16 11.22 -2.05
N ARG A 55 -1.22 11.50 -3.36
CA ARG A 55 -1.46 12.84 -3.90
C ARG A 55 -2.80 13.42 -3.41
N LEU A 56 -3.88 12.64 -3.50
CA LEU A 56 -5.21 13.01 -2.99
C LEU A 56 -5.17 13.35 -1.49
N LYS A 57 -4.60 12.45 -0.67
CA LYS A 57 -4.47 12.64 0.79
C LYS A 57 -3.62 13.87 1.12
N LEU A 58 -2.57 14.14 0.35
CA LEU A 58 -1.71 15.32 0.53
C LEU A 58 -2.49 16.61 0.29
N VAL A 59 -3.22 16.72 -0.83
CA VAL A 59 -4.05 17.89 -1.14
C VAL A 59 -5.09 18.12 -0.03
N LYS A 60 -5.79 17.07 0.41
CA LYS A 60 -6.75 17.17 1.52
C LYS A 60 -6.12 17.65 2.83
N ARG A 61 -4.89 17.21 3.14
CA ARG A 61 -4.13 17.66 4.33
C ARG A 61 -3.68 19.12 4.22
N GLN A 62 -3.26 19.58 3.04
CA GLN A 62 -2.92 21.00 2.81
C GLN A 62 -4.11 21.94 3.00
N MET A 63 -5.33 21.40 2.85
CA MET A 63 -6.58 22.13 3.07
C MET A 63 -7.13 21.97 4.50
N SER A 64 -6.30 21.45 5.42
CA SER A 64 -6.65 21.22 6.83
C SER A 64 -7.94 20.41 7.01
N GLY A 65 -8.22 19.49 6.08
CA GLY A 65 -9.43 18.65 6.10
C GLY A 65 -10.68 19.30 5.52
N CYS A 66 -10.66 20.59 5.17
CA CYS A 66 -11.80 21.35 4.63
C CYS A 66 -12.03 21.15 3.12
N ALA A 67 -11.47 20.09 2.52
CA ALA A 67 -11.62 19.80 1.10
C ALA A 67 -12.78 18.80 0.87
N ASN A 68 -13.96 19.34 0.57
CA ASN A 68 -15.08 18.56 0.03
C ASN A 68 -14.74 18.03 -1.38
N LEU A 69 -15.53 17.09 -1.89
CA LEU A 69 -15.24 16.42 -3.16
C LEU A 69 -15.06 17.42 -4.33
N ASP A 70 -15.95 18.40 -4.46
CA ASP A 70 -15.89 19.42 -5.51
C ASP A 70 -14.55 20.18 -5.50
N LEU A 71 -14.03 20.51 -4.30
CA LEU A 71 -12.75 21.21 -4.14
C LEU A 71 -11.55 20.31 -4.47
N LEU A 72 -11.65 19.01 -4.18
CA LEU A 72 -10.62 18.04 -4.53
C LEU A 72 -10.59 17.84 -6.05
N GLU A 73 -11.74 17.73 -6.70
CA GLU A 73 -11.88 17.55 -8.14
C GLU A 73 -11.20 18.69 -8.91
N VAL A 74 -11.51 19.95 -8.55
CA VAL A 74 -10.88 21.14 -9.14
C VAL A 74 -9.35 21.13 -9.00
N ARG A 75 -8.80 20.64 -7.88
CA ARG A 75 -7.34 20.65 -7.64
C ARG A 75 -6.60 19.45 -8.23
N LEU A 76 -7.25 18.31 -8.38
CA LEU A 76 -6.61 17.07 -8.83
C LEU A 76 -6.76 16.85 -10.34
N ILE A 77 -7.95 17.13 -10.87
CA ILE A 77 -8.34 16.86 -12.25
C ILE A 77 -8.37 18.16 -13.06
N GLY A 78 -8.63 19.29 -12.40
CA GLY A 78 -8.82 20.61 -13.02
C GLY A 78 -10.31 20.96 -13.10
N ALA A 79 -10.62 22.25 -13.19
CA ALA A 79 -11.98 22.66 -13.56
C ALA A 79 -12.18 22.38 -15.06
N ALA A 80 -13.30 21.75 -15.43
CA ALA A 80 -13.76 21.68 -16.81
C ALA A 80 -14.10 23.08 -17.34
#